data_AF-A0A5B7BUJ1-F1
#
_entry.id   AF-A0A5B7BUJ1-F1
#
_cell.length_a   1.000
_cell.length_b   1.000
_cell.length_c   1.000
_cell.angle_alpha   90.00
_cell.angle_beta   90.00
_cell.angle_gamma   90.00
#
_symmetry.space_group_name_H-M   'P 1'
#
loop_
_entity.id
_entity.type
_entity.pdbx_description
1 polymer ?
#
loop_
_entity_poly.entity_id
_entity_poly.type
_entity_poly.pdbx_seq_one_letter_code
_entity_poly.pdbx_strand_id
1 'polypeptide(L)'
;MKTTSSQYVASRARDPTFEKLMDKYKNLLKVVAIQDLILANPLHNPPPPSVSLEFLNRVSQKLHLNRGAAAFLRTYPHIFDIFYDPSKSQPLCKLTDAAVQISCQEAAAIGHSLPLVVDRLVRLLSMSVSKSLPLRAIFKVWRELGLPDDFEDSVISQNPNLFELRDAHEPNTHILKLVSAIPINTLLAAVDNWRITECCRQDCSVDRTEIRFSFKHGFPPGMRLRKIFRAKVKEWQRFPYVGPYEDMWEKKRSKSGMMALEKRAVGIVHEFLSLTVEKMVEVEKISQFRNWFGIDLNIRDLFLDHPGMFYLSTKGKRHTVFLREAYERGCLIDPNPVYDARRKLLDLVVLGRRGVFTSDSKLRDIGSSSKEEGLQGEENG
;
A
#
# COMPACT_ATOMS: atom_id res chain seq x y z
N MET A 1 -22.37 -14.08 -25.18
CA MET A 1 -20.97 -13.61 -25.33
C MET A 1 -20.35 -13.49 -23.94
N LYS A 2 -19.23 -14.16 -23.67
CA LYS A 2 -18.50 -13.96 -22.40
C LYS A 2 -17.95 -12.53 -22.41
N THR A 3 -18.41 -11.69 -21.49
CA THR A 3 -17.86 -10.34 -21.27
C THR A 3 -16.37 -10.47 -21.01
N THR A 4 -15.52 -9.75 -21.74
CA THR A 4 -14.08 -9.77 -21.48
C THR A 4 -13.80 -9.12 -20.12
N SER A 5 -12.72 -9.52 -19.45
CA SER A 5 -12.36 -8.92 -18.15
C SER A 5 -12.19 -7.39 -18.26
N SER A 6 -11.76 -6.85 -19.42
CA SER A 6 -11.71 -5.40 -19.66
C SER A 6 -13.08 -4.74 -19.73
N GLN A 7 -14.07 -5.36 -20.39
CA GLN A 7 -15.46 -4.86 -20.40
C GLN A 7 -16.10 -4.94 -19.01
N TYR A 8 -15.75 -5.96 -18.23
CA TYR A 8 -16.24 -6.08 -16.86
C TYR A 8 -15.69 -4.95 -15.98
N VAL A 9 -14.39 -4.69 -16.06
CA VAL A 9 -13.75 -3.55 -15.40
C VAL A 9 -14.43 -2.22 -15.79
N ALA A 10 -14.74 -2.01 -17.08
CA ALA A 10 -15.35 -0.77 -17.55
C ALA A 10 -16.78 -0.55 -17.03
N SER A 11 -17.55 -1.62 -16.83
CA SER A 11 -18.95 -1.58 -16.38
C SER A 11 -19.13 -1.50 -14.85
N ARG A 12 -18.04 -1.59 -14.09
CA ARG A 12 -18.08 -1.54 -12.62
C ARG A 12 -18.56 -0.18 -12.09
N ALA A 13 -19.24 -0.20 -10.94
CA ALA A 13 -19.57 1.02 -10.22
C ALA A 13 -18.30 1.61 -9.57
N ARG A 14 -17.94 2.83 -9.97
CA ARG A 14 -16.76 3.54 -9.46
C ARG A 14 -17.06 4.18 -8.11
N ASP A 15 -16.11 4.08 -7.20
CA ASP A 15 -16.20 4.69 -5.89
C ASP A 15 -15.38 5.99 -5.88
N PRO A 16 -16.01 7.18 -5.81
CA PRO A 16 -15.31 8.45 -5.93
C PRO A 16 -14.25 8.65 -4.84
N THR A 17 -14.43 8.03 -3.67
CA THR A 17 -13.49 8.16 -2.54
C THR A 17 -12.16 7.52 -2.87
N PHE A 18 -12.17 6.25 -3.30
CA PHE A 18 -10.96 5.53 -3.69
C PHE A 18 -10.34 6.08 -4.98
N GLU A 19 -11.16 6.54 -5.93
CA GLU A 19 -10.64 7.16 -7.16
C GLU A 19 -9.89 8.46 -6.88
N LYS A 20 -10.42 9.31 -5.98
CA LYS A 20 -9.77 10.55 -5.54
C LYS A 20 -8.47 10.26 -4.80
N LEU A 21 -8.46 9.24 -3.93
CA LEU A 21 -7.27 8.78 -3.24
C LEU A 21 -6.20 8.36 -4.26
N MET A 22 -6.55 7.50 -5.22
CA MET A 22 -5.61 6.98 -6.22
C MET A 22 -5.10 8.05 -7.18
N ASP A 23 -5.88 9.09 -7.45
CA ASP A 23 -5.40 10.23 -8.24
C ASP A 23 -4.23 10.98 -7.58
N LYS A 24 -4.12 10.94 -6.26
CA LYS A 24 -2.96 11.47 -5.51
C LYS A 24 -1.88 10.42 -5.30
N TYR A 25 -2.30 9.19 -4.99
CA TYR A 25 -1.39 8.07 -4.73
C TYR A 25 -0.49 7.74 -5.93
N LYS A 26 -0.99 7.87 -7.17
CA LYS A 26 -0.15 7.67 -8.38
C LYS A 26 1.04 8.61 -8.47
N ASN A 27 0.94 9.80 -7.87
CA ASN A 27 2.05 10.75 -7.79
C ASN A 27 2.96 10.42 -6.60
N LEU A 28 2.39 9.97 -5.47
CA LEU A 28 3.16 9.46 -4.33
C LEU A 28 4.11 8.34 -4.75
N LEU A 29 3.65 7.37 -5.54
CA LEU A 29 4.51 6.29 -6.04
C LEU A 29 5.74 6.80 -6.82
N LYS A 30 5.58 7.91 -7.57
CA LYS A 30 6.70 8.55 -8.28
C LYS A 30 7.63 9.29 -7.34
N VAL A 31 7.05 9.95 -6.31
CA VAL A 31 7.83 10.62 -5.26
C VAL A 31 8.69 9.62 -4.51
N VAL A 32 8.10 8.52 -4.05
CA VAL A 32 8.80 7.43 -3.36
C VAL A 32 9.92 6.87 -4.24
N ALA A 33 9.65 6.59 -5.52
CA ALA A 33 10.69 6.08 -6.42
C ALA A 33 11.88 7.06 -6.60
N ILE A 34 11.66 8.38 -6.54
CA ILE A 34 12.75 9.37 -6.58
C ILE A 34 13.46 9.44 -5.22
N GLN A 35 12.71 9.40 -4.11
CA GLN A 35 13.25 9.34 -2.75
C GLN A 35 14.18 8.13 -2.58
N ASP A 36 13.74 6.94 -3.00
CA ASP A 36 14.54 5.71 -2.94
C ASP A 36 15.85 5.86 -3.73
N LEU A 37 15.81 6.49 -4.91
CA LEU A 37 17.01 6.78 -5.71
C LEU A 37 17.95 7.78 -5.02
N ILE A 38 17.41 8.76 -4.30
CA ILE A 38 18.22 9.73 -3.53
C ILE A 38 18.90 9.01 -2.37
N LEU A 39 18.15 8.23 -1.60
CA LEU A 39 18.64 7.54 -0.42
C LEU A 39 19.61 6.41 -0.77
N ALA A 40 19.39 5.72 -1.89
CA ALA A 40 20.26 4.63 -2.35
C ALA A 40 21.57 5.11 -2.98
N ASN A 41 21.74 6.41 -3.27
CA ASN A 41 22.94 6.93 -3.90
C ASN A 41 24.06 7.14 -2.86
N PRO A 42 25.07 6.24 -2.76
CA PRO A 42 26.12 6.33 -1.75
C PRO A 42 27.27 7.26 -2.19
N LEU A 43 27.22 7.75 -3.45
CA LEU A 43 28.38 8.31 -4.14
C LEU A 43 28.80 9.70 -3.65
N HIS A 44 28.04 10.32 -2.74
CA HIS A 44 28.25 11.71 -2.33
C HIS A 44 28.12 11.86 -0.82
N ASN A 45 29.21 11.54 -0.11
CA ASN A 45 29.51 12.13 1.19
C ASN A 45 30.09 13.55 0.99
N PRO A 46 29.77 14.53 1.86
CA PRO A 46 28.94 14.43 3.06
C PRO A 46 27.45 14.70 2.78
N PRO A 47 26.57 14.41 3.76
CA PRO A 47 25.13 14.69 3.69
C PRO A 47 24.79 16.16 3.37
N PRO A 48 23.60 16.41 2.80
CA PRO A 48 22.53 15.43 2.54
C PRO A 48 22.68 14.66 1.22
N PRO A 49 22.22 13.39 1.16
CA PRO A 49 22.23 12.59 -0.06
C PRO A 49 21.48 13.33 -1.18
N SER A 50 22.10 13.35 -2.36
CA SER A 50 21.58 14.08 -3.51
C SER A 50 21.86 13.34 -4.82
N VAL A 51 21.06 13.64 -5.84
CA VAL A 51 21.16 13.05 -7.17
C VAL A 51 21.16 14.15 -8.22
N SER A 52 21.90 13.95 -9.31
CA SER A 52 21.89 14.93 -10.40
C SER A 52 20.58 14.92 -11.16
N LEU A 53 20.14 16.10 -11.61
CA LEU A 53 18.96 16.20 -12.47
C LEU A 53 19.19 15.51 -13.81
N GLU A 54 20.44 15.41 -14.28
CA GLU A 54 20.79 14.66 -15.47
C GLU A 54 20.52 13.16 -15.29
N PHE A 55 20.94 12.58 -14.17
CA PHE A 55 20.63 11.20 -13.81
C PHE A 55 19.11 10.98 -13.77
N LEU A 56 18.37 11.85 -13.08
CA LEU A 56 16.91 11.75 -12.99
C LEU A 56 16.22 11.89 -14.36
N ASN A 57 16.74 12.73 -15.25
CA ASN A 57 16.24 12.84 -16.63
C ASN A 57 16.49 11.55 -17.42
N ARG A 58 17.64 10.89 -17.24
CA ARG A 58 17.95 9.59 -17.86
C ARG A 58 16.98 8.48 -17.42
N VAL A 59 16.56 8.49 -16.15
CA VAL A 59 15.60 7.51 -15.63
C VAL A 59 14.13 7.98 -15.71
N SER A 60 13.87 9.18 -16.23
CA SER A 60 12.54 9.81 -16.26
C SER A 60 11.47 8.96 -16.96
N GLN A 61 11.83 8.22 -18.01
CA GLN A 61 10.90 7.33 -18.72
C GLN A 61 10.50 6.13 -17.87
N LYS A 62 11.46 5.54 -17.12
CA LYS A 62 11.20 4.44 -16.17
C LYS A 62 10.34 4.91 -15.01
N LEU A 63 10.56 6.13 -14.52
CA LEU A 63 9.78 6.80 -13.48
C LEU A 63 8.45 7.41 -13.97
N HIS A 64 8.22 7.40 -15.29
CA HIS A 64 7.03 7.94 -15.92
C HIS A 64 6.78 9.42 -15.63
N LEU A 65 7.86 10.22 -15.70
CA LEU A 65 7.85 11.67 -15.52
C LEU A 65 7.58 12.33 -16.87
N ASN A 66 6.30 12.38 -17.28
CA ASN A 66 5.88 12.80 -18.63
C ASN A 66 6.36 14.21 -19.07
N ARG A 67 6.67 15.11 -18.13
CA ARG A 67 7.15 16.47 -18.40
C ARG A 67 8.64 16.67 -18.06
N GLY A 68 9.38 15.58 -17.86
CA GLY A 68 10.77 15.59 -17.40
C GLY A 68 10.91 15.67 -15.87
N ALA A 69 12.11 15.34 -15.36
CA ALA A 69 12.35 15.27 -13.93
C ALA A 69 12.23 16.65 -13.27
N ALA A 70 12.84 17.67 -13.87
CA ALA A 70 12.85 19.03 -13.32
C ALA A 70 11.45 19.65 -13.20
N ALA A 71 10.53 19.34 -14.12
CA ALA A 71 9.14 19.80 -14.03
C ALA A 71 8.36 19.08 -12.92
N PHE A 72 8.62 17.78 -12.73
CA PHE A 72 8.00 16.99 -11.67
C PHE A 72 8.47 17.45 -10.29
N LEU A 73 9.78 17.58 -10.07
CA LEU A 73 10.36 18.02 -8.79
C LEU A 73 9.80 19.39 -8.36
N ARG A 74 9.76 20.36 -9.28
CA ARG A 74 9.16 21.69 -9.02
C ARG A 74 7.66 21.64 -8.69
N THR A 75 6.97 20.53 -8.93
CA THR A 75 5.57 20.37 -8.52
C THR A 75 5.42 20.06 -7.03
N TYR A 76 6.49 19.58 -6.38
CA TYR A 76 6.52 19.19 -4.98
C TYR A 76 7.71 19.81 -4.23
N PRO A 77 7.80 21.15 -4.15
CA PRO A 77 8.88 21.85 -3.46
C PRO A 77 8.97 21.55 -1.95
N HIS A 78 7.88 21.09 -1.33
CA HIS A 78 7.88 20.66 0.07
C HIS A 78 8.56 19.30 0.30
N ILE A 79 8.87 18.58 -0.78
CA ILE A 79 9.50 17.25 -0.73
C ILE A 79 10.90 17.30 -1.32
N PHE A 80 11.07 18.02 -2.43
CA PHE A 80 12.33 18.09 -3.17
C PHE A 80 12.88 19.51 -3.17
N ASP A 81 14.17 19.61 -2.87
CA ASP A 81 14.95 20.84 -3.00
C ASP A 81 15.94 20.70 -4.16
N ILE A 82 15.88 21.64 -5.10
CA ILE A 82 16.74 21.69 -6.29
C ILE A 82 17.77 22.78 -6.06
N PHE A 83 19.04 22.41 -5.98
CA PHE A 83 20.14 23.34 -5.78
C PHE A 83 21.21 23.14 -6.86
N TYR A 84 22.01 24.17 -7.08
CA TYR A 84 23.14 24.11 -8.00
C TYR A 84 24.41 23.85 -7.20
N ASP A 85 25.20 22.85 -7.60
CA ASP A 85 26.51 22.58 -7.02
C ASP A 85 27.60 23.22 -7.89
N PRO A 86 28.24 24.31 -7.43
CA PRO A 86 29.28 25.00 -8.20
C PRO A 86 30.48 24.10 -8.50
N SER A 87 30.82 23.16 -7.59
CA SER A 87 31.99 22.30 -7.73
C SER A 87 31.85 21.30 -8.87
N LYS A 88 30.63 20.86 -9.14
CA LYS A 88 30.31 19.91 -10.22
C LYS A 88 29.64 20.58 -11.42
N SER A 89 29.41 21.89 -11.35
CA SER A 89 28.72 22.69 -12.38
C SER A 89 27.38 22.08 -12.85
N GLN A 90 26.67 21.39 -11.96
CA GLN A 90 25.43 20.67 -12.30
C GLN A 90 24.32 20.89 -11.26
N PRO A 91 23.04 20.90 -11.70
CA PRO A 91 21.92 20.94 -10.79
C PRO A 91 21.70 19.58 -10.10
N LEU A 92 21.62 19.61 -8.79
CA LEU A 92 21.35 18.47 -7.91
C LEU A 92 19.96 18.59 -7.28
N CYS A 93 19.42 17.46 -6.85
CA CYS A 93 18.18 17.35 -6.10
C CYS A 93 18.45 16.61 -4.80
N LYS A 94 17.95 17.16 -3.68
CA LYS A 94 17.90 16.50 -2.37
C LYS A 94 16.47 16.48 -1.84
N LEU A 95 16.25 15.74 -0.77
CA LEU A 95 15.01 15.80 -0.01
C LEU A 95 15.03 17.01 0.92
N THR A 96 13.86 17.59 1.18
CA THR A 96 13.68 18.60 2.24
C THR A 96 13.80 17.95 3.61
N ASP A 97 14.12 18.74 4.64
CA ASP A 97 14.23 18.23 6.01
C ASP A 97 12.92 17.56 6.48
N ALA A 98 11.77 18.12 6.08
CA ALA A 98 10.46 17.55 6.36
C ALA A 98 10.30 16.16 5.71
N ALA A 99 10.71 15.99 4.46
CA ALA A 99 10.63 14.70 3.78
C ALA A 99 11.62 13.67 4.36
N VAL A 100 12.84 14.10 4.72
CA VAL A 100 13.81 13.24 5.42
C VAL A 100 13.26 12.78 6.76
N GLN A 101 12.69 13.70 7.56
CA GLN A 101 12.09 13.36 8.84
C GLN A 101 10.96 12.34 8.70
N ILE A 102 10.09 12.49 7.70
CA ILE A 102 9.02 11.51 7.42
C ILE A 102 9.61 10.16 7.03
N SER A 103 10.66 10.12 6.21
CA SER A 103 11.38 8.89 5.84
C SER A 103 11.95 8.18 7.07
N CYS A 104 12.59 8.92 7.98
CA CYS A 104 13.11 8.37 9.23
C CYS A 104 11.99 7.86 10.14
N GLN A 105 10.85 8.56 10.21
CA GLN A 105 9.68 8.11 10.95
C GLN A 105 9.10 6.81 10.38
N GLU A 106 9.05 6.66 9.04
CA GLU A 106 8.61 5.42 8.40
C GLU A 106 9.56 4.26 8.74
N ALA A 107 10.87 4.46 8.61
CA ALA A 107 11.87 3.43 8.92
C ALA A 107 11.82 3.01 10.40
N ALA A 108 11.71 3.98 11.33
CA ALA A 108 11.56 3.69 12.75
C ALA A 108 10.26 2.94 13.07
N ALA A 109 9.15 3.32 12.42
CA ALA A 109 7.88 2.62 12.56
C ALA A 109 7.96 1.17 12.07
N ILE A 110 8.66 0.92 10.95
CA ILE A 110 8.91 -0.43 10.44
C ILE A 110 9.73 -1.23 11.46
N GLY A 111 10.84 -0.67 11.96
CA GLY A 111 11.70 -1.31 12.96
C GLY A 111 10.97 -1.69 14.25
N HIS A 112 10.14 -0.79 14.79
CA HIS A 112 9.31 -1.09 15.98
C HIS A 112 8.22 -2.13 15.72
N SER A 113 7.82 -2.32 14.46
CA SER A 113 6.79 -3.28 14.05
C SER A 113 7.34 -4.68 13.69
N LEU A 114 8.62 -4.95 13.97
CA LEU A 114 9.27 -6.21 13.62
C LEU A 114 8.52 -7.48 14.09
N PRO A 115 7.98 -7.54 15.33
CA PRO A 115 7.18 -8.70 15.75
C PRO A 115 5.91 -8.90 14.90
N LEU A 116 5.27 -7.80 14.49
CA LEU A 116 4.10 -7.85 13.60
C LEU A 116 4.49 -8.29 12.19
N VAL A 117 5.68 -7.91 11.72
CA VAL A 117 6.22 -8.35 10.43
C VAL A 117 6.45 -9.87 10.43
N VAL A 118 7.02 -10.42 11.50
CA VAL A 118 7.19 -11.87 11.68
C VAL A 118 5.83 -12.58 11.64
N ASP A 119 4.84 -12.10 12.41
CA ASP A 119 3.47 -12.66 12.41
C ASP A 119 2.81 -12.59 11.02
N ARG A 120 2.93 -11.46 10.32
CA ARG A 120 2.41 -11.32 8.95
C ARG A 120 3.05 -12.33 8.01
N LEU A 121 4.35 -12.55 8.11
CA LEU A 121 5.07 -13.49 7.25
C LEU A 121 4.68 -14.93 7.54
N VAL A 122 4.56 -15.28 8.83
CA VAL A 122 4.03 -16.55 9.30
C VAL A 122 2.64 -16.82 8.70
N ARG A 123 1.73 -15.84 8.78
CA ARG A 123 0.37 -15.96 8.23
C ARG A 123 0.41 -16.08 6.71
N LEU A 124 1.22 -15.27 6.04
CA LEU A 124 1.37 -15.30 4.58
C LEU A 124 1.84 -16.67 4.08
N LEU A 125 2.86 -17.25 4.70
CA LEU A 125 3.33 -18.60 4.39
C LEU A 125 2.29 -19.66 4.76
N SER A 126 1.59 -19.49 5.88
CA SER A 126 0.54 -20.41 6.32
C SER A 126 -0.66 -20.49 5.37
N MET A 127 -0.91 -19.46 4.56
CA MET A 127 -1.92 -19.51 3.50
C MET A 127 -1.50 -20.30 2.27
N SER A 128 -0.20 -20.52 2.07
CA SER A 128 0.29 -21.26 0.90
C SER A 128 0.14 -22.76 1.10
N VAL A 129 -0.15 -23.46 0.00
CA VAL A 129 -0.43 -24.91 0.02
C VAL A 129 0.79 -25.69 0.52
N SER A 130 2.00 -25.24 0.17
CA SER A 130 3.27 -25.86 0.55
C SER A 130 3.89 -25.26 1.82
N LYS A 131 3.21 -24.31 2.48
CA LYS A 131 3.75 -23.48 3.58
C LYS A 131 5.09 -22.81 3.22
N SER A 132 5.28 -22.56 1.93
CA SER A 132 6.46 -21.95 1.35
C SER A 132 6.09 -20.98 0.22
N LEU A 133 6.93 -19.98 0.00
CA LEU A 133 6.77 -18.97 -1.05
C LEU A 133 8.13 -18.57 -1.64
N PRO A 134 8.23 -18.27 -2.95
CA PRO A 134 9.44 -17.71 -3.52
C PRO A 134 9.77 -16.36 -2.90
N LEU A 135 11.02 -16.17 -2.49
CA LEU A 135 11.48 -14.93 -1.88
C LEU A 135 11.28 -13.74 -2.85
N ARG A 136 11.50 -13.98 -4.16
CA ARG A 136 11.21 -13.01 -5.24
C ARG A 136 9.75 -12.52 -5.27
N ALA A 137 8.79 -13.33 -4.85
CA ALA A 137 7.38 -12.93 -4.80
C ALA A 137 7.13 -12.05 -3.57
N ILE A 138 7.70 -12.41 -2.42
CA ILE A 138 7.65 -11.64 -1.17
C ILE A 138 8.26 -10.24 -1.40
N PHE A 139 9.42 -10.16 -2.05
CA PHE A 139 10.07 -8.88 -2.38
C PHE A 139 9.20 -7.95 -3.21
N LYS A 140 8.31 -8.47 -4.06
CA LYS A 140 7.42 -7.62 -4.86
C LYS A 140 6.31 -6.97 -4.05
N VAL A 141 5.99 -7.51 -2.87
CA VAL A 141 5.01 -6.94 -1.92
C VAL A 141 5.68 -6.44 -0.65
N TRP A 142 7.01 -6.29 -0.67
CA TRP A 142 7.85 -5.91 0.47
C TRP A 142 7.38 -4.62 1.13
N ARG A 143 7.13 -3.57 0.33
CA ARG A 143 6.61 -2.30 0.83
C ARG A 143 5.18 -2.41 1.36
N GLU A 144 4.32 -3.20 0.72
CA GLU A 144 2.94 -3.42 1.18
C GLU A 144 2.86 -4.19 2.50
N LEU A 145 3.78 -5.12 2.74
CA LEU A 145 3.87 -5.86 4.00
C LEU A 145 4.58 -5.07 5.12
N GLY A 146 5.28 -3.99 4.76
CA GLY A 146 6.04 -3.17 5.70
C GLY A 146 7.30 -3.88 6.20
N LEU A 147 7.97 -4.61 5.30
CA LEU A 147 9.21 -5.30 5.61
C LEU A 147 10.38 -4.28 5.68
N PRO A 148 11.37 -4.50 6.56
CA PRO A 148 12.56 -3.65 6.64
C PRO A 148 13.55 -3.90 5.49
N ASP A 149 14.48 -2.97 5.26
CA ASP A 149 15.48 -3.06 4.18
C ASP A 149 16.42 -4.25 4.36
N ASP A 150 16.75 -4.58 5.61
CA ASP A 150 17.59 -5.70 6.03
C ASP A 150 16.76 -6.97 6.33
N PHE A 151 15.57 -7.11 5.72
CA PHE A 151 14.59 -8.17 5.99
C PHE A 151 15.16 -9.59 6.10
N GLU A 152 16.11 -9.96 5.24
CA GLU A 152 16.73 -11.28 5.32
C GLU A 152 17.48 -11.48 6.64
N ASP A 153 18.22 -10.47 7.10
CA ASP A 153 18.98 -10.54 8.35
C ASP A 153 18.10 -10.31 9.58
N SER A 154 17.26 -9.28 9.57
CA SER A 154 16.47 -8.86 10.73
C SER A 154 15.23 -9.72 10.99
N VAL A 155 14.66 -10.35 9.96
CA VAL A 155 13.47 -11.20 10.08
C VAL A 155 13.79 -12.67 9.87
N ILE A 156 14.43 -13.04 8.76
CA ILE A 156 14.62 -14.47 8.44
C ILE A 156 15.71 -15.06 9.34
N SER A 157 16.92 -14.50 9.32
CA SER A 157 18.07 -15.01 10.07
C SER A 157 17.88 -14.94 11.59
N GLN A 158 17.13 -13.95 12.10
CA GLN A 158 16.79 -13.86 13.54
C GLN A 158 15.73 -14.87 14.00
N ASN A 159 15.00 -15.52 13.09
CA ASN A 159 13.91 -16.45 13.43
C ASN A 159 14.10 -17.83 12.76
N PRO A 160 15.23 -18.53 13.01
CA PRO A 160 15.56 -19.80 12.34
C PRO A 160 14.63 -20.95 12.75
N ASN A 161 13.94 -20.81 13.88
CA ASN A 161 12.91 -21.74 14.35
C ASN A 161 11.60 -21.61 13.55
N LEU A 162 11.35 -20.46 12.92
CA LEU A 162 10.15 -20.21 12.12
C LEU A 162 10.44 -20.34 10.64
N PHE A 163 11.55 -19.80 10.16
CA PHE A 163 11.83 -19.67 8.74
C PHE A 163 13.07 -20.46 8.31
N GLU A 164 12.97 -21.11 7.17
CA GLU A 164 14.07 -21.79 6.50
C GLU A 164 14.14 -21.29 5.06
N LEU A 165 15.31 -20.78 4.66
CA LEU A 165 15.58 -20.38 3.29
C LEU A 165 16.18 -21.57 2.54
N ARG A 166 15.58 -21.96 1.41
CA ARG A 166 16.06 -23.05 0.56
C ARG A 166 16.33 -22.55 -0.86
N ASP A 167 17.34 -23.11 -1.49
CA ASP A 167 17.58 -22.91 -2.92
C ASP A 167 16.55 -23.68 -3.75
N ALA A 168 15.97 -23.01 -4.74
CA ALA A 168 15.14 -23.65 -5.75
C ALA A 168 16.02 -24.31 -6.83
N HIS A 169 15.37 -25.10 -7.70
CA HIS A 169 16.05 -25.68 -8.87
C HIS A 169 16.56 -24.63 -9.88
N GLU A 170 16.01 -23.41 -9.87
CA GLU A 170 16.48 -22.29 -10.69
C GLU A 170 17.59 -21.53 -9.96
N PRO A 171 18.71 -21.19 -10.63
CA PRO A 171 19.78 -20.40 -10.03
C PRO A 171 19.26 -19.04 -9.53
N ASN A 172 19.78 -18.59 -8.38
CA ASN A 172 19.40 -17.33 -7.70
C ASN A 172 17.91 -17.22 -7.34
N THR A 173 17.21 -18.35 -7.21
CA THR A 173 15.83 -18.38 -6.73
C THR A 173 15.78 -19.05 -5.37
N HIS A 174 15.50 -18.28 -4.33
CA HIS A 174 15.29 -18.81 -2.99
C HIS A 174 13.81 -18.97 -2.68
N ILE A 175 13.49 -20.02 -1.94
CA ILE A 175 12.16 -20.32 -1.41
C ILE A 175 12.23 -20.19 0.10
N LEU A 176 11.39 -19.31 0.64
CA LEU A 176 11.18 -19.20 2.07
C LEU A 176 10.13 -20.23 2.50
N LYS A 177 10.46 -21.06 3.48
CA LYS A 177 9.59 -22.09 4.03
C LYS A 177 9.33 -21.83 5.51
N LEU A 178 8.10 -22.07 5.94
CA LEU A 178 7.72 -22.11 7.34
C LEU A 178 8.10 -23.50 7.91
N VAL A 179 9.01 -23.51 8.89
CA VAL A 179 9.53 -24.72 9.53
C VAL A 179 8.60 -25.20 10.64
N SER A 180 8.18 -24.26 11.49
CA SER A 180 7.38 -24.59 12.65
C SER A 180 5.98 -25.01 12.22
N ALA A 181 5.53 -26.17 12.74
CA ALA A 181 4.15 -26.59 12.63
C ALA A 181 3.30 -25.71 13.56
N ILE A 182 2.85 -24.57 13.02
CA ILE A 182 1.96 -23.68 13.76
C ILE A 182 0.58 -24.34 13.80
N PRO A 183 0.02 -24.62 15.00
CA PRO A 183 -1.30 -25.19 15.09
C PRO A 183 -2.31 -24.29 14.38
N ILE A 184 -3.18 -24.89 13.56
CA ILE A 184 -4.18 -24.14 12.77
C ILE A 184 -5.05 -23.25 13.68
N ASN A 185 -5.33 -23.71 14.90
CA ASN A 185 -6.15 -23.00 15.88
C ASN A 185 -5.48 -21.74 16.47
N THR A 186 -4.19 -21.53 16.23
CA THR A 186 -3.46 -20.35 16.70
C THR A 186 -3.66 -19.15 15.77
N LEU A 187 -3.95 -19.39 14.49
CA LEU A 187 -4.10 -18.35 13.49
C LEU A 187 -5.57 -18.07 13.22
N LEU A 188 -6.04 -16.92 13.69
CA LEU A 188 -7.39 -16.44 13.43
C LEU A 188 -7.38 -15.51 12.22
N ALA A 189 -8.17 -15.81 11.18
CA ALA A 189 -8.25 -14.95 10.00
C ALA A 189 -9.04 -13.66 10.30
N ALA A 190 -8.79 -12.59 9.55
CA ALA A 190 -9.45 -11.30 9.74
C ALA A 190 -10.98 -11.40 9.65
N VAL A 191 -11.50 -12.21 8.74
CA VAL A 191 -12.94 -12.48 8.59
C VAL A 191 -13.50 -13.14 9.86
N ASP A 192 -12.76 -14.07 10.45
CA ASP A 192 -13.14 -14.79 11.67
C ASP A 192 -13.17 -13.84 12.87
N ASN A 193 -12.15 -13.00 12.98
CA ASN A 193 -12.04 -12.02 14.04
C ASN A 193 -13.20 -11.00 13.98
N TRP A 194 -13.57 -10.54 12.79
CA TRP A 194 -14.76 -9.70 12.61
C TRP A 194 -16.03 -10.44 13.04
N ARG A 195 -16.24 -11.70 12.62
CA ARG A 195 -17.41 -12.50 13.00
C ARG A 195 -17.53 -12.66 14.52
N ILE A 196 -16.42 -12.95 15.21
CA ILE A 196 -16.38 -13.07 16.68
C ILE A 196 -16.76 -11.74 17.32
N THR A 197 -16.14 -10.65 16.87
CA THR A 197 -16.40 -9.31 17.39
C THR A 197 -17.87 -8.93 17.24
N GLU A 198 -18.46 -9.15 16.06
CA GLU A 198 -19.85 -8.82 15.77
C GLU A 198 -20.84 -9.68 16.58
N CYS A 199 -20.57 -10.99 16.71
CA CYS A 199 -21.40 -11.89 17.52
C CYS A 199 -21.40 -11.51 19.01
N CYS A 200 -20.33 -10.92 19.51
CA CYS A 200 -20.16 -10.52 20.90
C CYS A 200 -20.69 -9.11 21.21
N ARG A 201 -21.19 -8.34 20.22
CA ARG A 201 -21.79 -7.03 20.47
C ARG A 201 -23.15 -7.20 21.17
N GLN A 202 -23.37 -6.42 22.23
CA GLN A 202 -24.65 -6.42 22.98
C GLN A 202 -25.85 -6.00 22.13
N ASP A 203 -25.65 -5.16 21.11
CA ASP A 203 -26.68 -4.67 20.18
C ASP A 203 -26.68 -5.41 18.83
N CYS A 204 -26.37 -6.71 18.82
CA CYS A 204 -26.31 -7.48 17.57
C CYS A 204 -27.70 -7.59 16.93
N SER A 205 -27.98 -6.76 15.91
CA SER A 205 -29.26 -6.80 15.16
C SER A 205 -29.36 -7.97 14.16
N VAL A 206 -28.27 -8.71 14.00
CA VAL A 206 -28.13 -9.75 12.96
C VAL A 206 -28.27 -11.13 13.61
N ASP A 207 -29.08 -12.01 13.02
CA ASP A 207 -29.21 -13.39 13.46
C ASP A 207 -27.83 -14.09 13.44
N ARG A 208 -27.47 -14.74 14.54
CA ARG A 208 -26.21 -15.52 14.68
C ARG A 208 -26.05 -16.56 13.57
N THR A 209 -27.16 -17.07 13.04
CA THR A 209 -27.18 -18.02 11.91
C THR A 209 -26.77 -17.36 10.60
N GLU A 210 -27.08 -16.07 10.42
CA GLU A 210 -26.69 -15.29 9.24
C GLU A 210 -25.23 -14.85 9.29
N ILE A 211 -24.67 -14.59 10.48
CA ILE A 211 -23.25 -14.20 10.62
C ILE A 211 -22.30 -15.38 10.43
N ARG A 212 -22.75 -16.61 10.71
CA ARG A 212 -21.89 -17.80 10.86
C ARG A 212 -20.88 -18.01 9.73
N PHE A 213 -21.19 -17.72 8.47
CA PHE A 213 -20.24 -17.83 7.35
C PHE A 213 -20.06 -16.52 6.58
N SER A 214 -20.49 -15.43 7.19
CA SER A 214 -20.60 -14.16 6.50
C SER A 214 -19.29 -13.39 6.45
N PHE A 215 -19.20 -12.52 5.45
CA PHE A 215 -18.15 -11.54 5.29
C PHE A 215 -18.79 -10.16 5.37
N LYS A 216 -18.10 -9.21 6.00
CA LYS A 216 -18.55 -7.82 6.07
C LYS A 216 -18.65 -7.23 4.66
N HIS A 217 -19.81 -6.67 4.35
CA HIS A 217 -20.07 -6.01 3.08
C HIS A 217 -20.32 -4.52 3.29
N GLY A 218 -19.63 -3.69 2.52
CA GLY A 218 -19.86 -2.25 2.42
C GLY A 218 -20.08 -1.83 0.98
N PHE A 219 -21.26 -1.26 0.69
CA PHE A 219 -21.55 -0.69 -0.62
C PHE A 219 -21.53 0.84 -0.55
N PRO A 220 -20.94 1.53 -1.53
CA PRO A 220 -20.87 2.99 -1.50
C PRO A 220 -22.27 3.61 -1.62
N PRO A 221 -22.49 4.80 -1.02
CA PRO A 221 -23.75 5.51 -1.13
C PRO A 221 -24.18 5.68 -2.60
N GLY A 222 -25.44 5.33 -2.90
CA GLY A 222 -25.99 5.44 -4.25
C GLY A 222 -25.75 4.24 -5.17
N MET A 223 -24.99 3.22 -4.76
CA MET A 223 -24.81 2.01 -5.58
C MET A 223 -26.12 1.19 -5.64
N ARG A 224 -26.74 1.15 -6.83
CA ARG A 224 -27.96 0.37 -7.08
C ARG A 224 -27.64 -1.07 -7.43
N LEU A 225 -27.70 -1.96 -6.44
CA LEU A 225 -27.58 -3.40 -6.65
C LEU A 225 -28.87 -3.98 -7.23
N ARG A 226 -28.77 -4.74 -8.33
CA ARG A 226 -29.90 -5.47 -8.92
C ARG A 226 -30.45 -6.52 -7.93
N LYS A 227 -31.77 -6.75 -7.93
CA LYS A 227 -32.42 -7.75 -7.04
C LYS A 227 -31.77 -9.14 -7.15
N ILE A 228 -31.49 -9.58 -8.38
CA ILE A 228 -30.82 -10.86 -8.65
C ILE A 228 -29.43 -10.93 -8.01
N PHE A 229 -28.65 -9.85 -8.07
CA PHE A 229 -27.33 -9.80 -7.45
C PHE A 229 -27.43 -9.86 -5.93
N ARG A 230 -28.37 -9.14 -5.32
CA ARG A 230 -28.62 -9.22 -3.86
C ARG A 230 -28.97 -10.63 -3.41
N ALA A 231 -29.80 -11.34 -4.18
CA ALA A 231 -30.14 -12.74 -3.88
C ALA A 231 -28.92 -13.66 -3.96
N LYS A 232 -28.10 -13.53 -5.01
CA LYS A 232 -26.83 -14.28 -5.14
C LYS A 232 -25.87 -14.01 -3.99
N VAL A 233 -25.71 -12.74 -3.59
CA VAL A 233 -24.88 -12.37 -2.44
C VAL A 233 -25.42 -13.02 -1.16
N LYS A 234 -26.74 -13.01 -0.93
CA LYS A 234 -27.35 -13.63 0.25
C LYS A 234 -27.14 -15.16 0.27
N GLU A 235 -27.26 -15.83 -0.88
CA GLU A 235 -26.95 -17.26 -1.03
C GLU A 235 -25.47 -17.54 -0.72
N TRP A 236 -24.56 -16.78 -1.32
CA TRP A 236 -23.11 -16.90 -1.13
C TRP A 236 -22.69 -16.67 0.34
N GLN A 237 -23.29 -15.68 1.00
CA GLN A 237 -23.01 -15.35 2.40
C GLN A 237 -23.37 -16.48 3.36
N ARG A 238 -24.43 -17.23 3.06
CA ARG A 238 -24.88 -18.40 3.85
C ARG A 238 -24.11 -19.69 3.57
N PHE A 239 -23.38 -19.76 2.45
CA PHE A 239 -22.62 -20.94 2.07
C PHE A 239 -21.48 -21.23 3.08
N PRO A 240 -21.13 -22.50 3.39
CA PRO A 240 -20.04 -22.81 4.32
C PRO A 240 -18.72 -22.13 3.96
N TYR A 241 -18.04 -21.59 4.95
CA TYR A 241 -16.74 -20.94 4.81
C TYR A 241 -15.65 -21.82 5.43
N VAL A 242 -14.57 -22.00 4.68
CA VAL A 242 -13.35 -22.67 5.15
C VAL A 242 -12.22 -21.64 5.16
N GLY A 243 -11.54 -21.53 6.31
CA GLY A 243 -10.53 -20.51 6.57
C GLY A 243 -9.32 -20.58 5.63
N PRO A 244 -8.50 -19.51 5.57
CA PRO A 244 -7.35 -19.44 4.67
C PRO A 244 -6.19 -20.34 5.13
N TYR A 245 -6.16 -20.73 6.40
CA TYR A 245 -5.12 -21.59 6.99
C TYR A 245 -5.53 -23.08 7.04
N GLU A 246 -6.79 -23.38 6.73
CA GLU A 246 -7.34 -24.73 6.72
C GLU A 246 -7.12 -25.42 5.35
N ASP A 247 -6.96 -26.74 5.42
CA ASP A 247 -6.84 -27.59 4.24
C ASP A 247 -8.20 -27.82 3.59
N MET A 248 -8.25 -27.72 2.26
CA MET A 248 -9.47 -27.90 1.49
C MET A 248 -9.41 -29.13 0.61
N TRP A 249 -10.39 -30.03 0.78
CA TRP A 249 -10.49 -31.28 0.04
C TRP A 249 -11.54 -31.24 -1.10
N GLU A 250 -12.21 -30.10 -1.28
CA GLU A 250 -13.30 -29.97 -2.25
C GLU A 250 -12.82 -29.98 -3.71
N LYS A 251 -13.52 -30.77 -4.55
CA LYS A 251 -13.20 -30.93 -5.97
C LYS A 251 -14.11 -30.01 -6.82
N LYS A 252 -13.54 -29.35 -7.83
CA LYS A 252 -14.23 -28.47 -8.82
C LYS A 252 -15.40 -29.09 -9.60
N ARG A 253 -15.71 -30.37 -9.42
CA ARG A 253 -16.61 -31.12 -10.30
C ARG A 253 -18.09 -30.76 -10.14
N SER A 254 -18.46 -30.01 -9.09
CA SER A 254 -19.85 -29.60 -8.83
C SER A 254 -19.99 -28.07 -8.71
N LYS A 255 -21.21 -27.55 -8.91
CA LYS A 255 -21.54 -26.14 -8.68
C LYS A 255 -21.24 -25.72 -7.23
N SER A 256 -21.52 -26.59 -6.27
CA SER A 256 -21.20 -26.38 -4.85
C SER A 256 -19.69 -26.24 -4.63
N GLY A 257 -18.89 -27.14 -5.24
CA GLY A 257 -17.44 -27.08 -5.14
C GLY A 257 -16.84 -25.82 -5.76
N MET A 258 -17.44 -25.31 -6.85
CA MET A 258 -17.02 -24.02 -7.42
C MET A 258 -17.26 -22.86 -6.45
N MET A 259 -18.44 -22.82 -5.80
CA MET A 259 -18.77 -21.78 -4.82
C MET A 259 -17.86 -21.86 -3.58
N ALA A 260 -17.52 -23.07 -3.12
CA ALA A 260 -16.59 -23.25 -2.01
C ALA A 260 -15.18 -22.75 -2.34
N LEU A 261 -14.68 -23.07 -3.55
CA LEU A 261 -13.37 -22.59 -4.01
C LEU A 261 -13.34 -21.08 -4.18
N GLU A 262 -14.42 -20.48 -4.68
CA GLU A 262 -14.60 -19.02 -4.75
C GLU A 262 -14.58 -18.41 -3.35
N LYS A 263 -15.37 -18.95 -2.42
CA LYS A 263 -15.44 -18.43 -1.05
C LYS A 263 -14.13 -18.55 -0.29
N ARG A 264 -13.39 -19.64 -0.48
CA ARG A 264 -12.04 -19.80 0.04
C ARG A 264 -11.06 -18.80 -0.58
N ALA A 265 -11.10 -18.62 -1.91
CA ALA A 265 -10.24 -17.65 -2.59
C ALA A 265 -10.49 -16.22 -2.09
N VAL A 266 -11.76 -15.84 -1.88
CA VAL A 266 -12.12 -14.57 -1.24
C VAL A 266 -11.53 -14.48 0.16
N GLY A 267 -11.65 -15.54 0.97
CA GLY A 267 -11.06 -15.60 2.31
C GLY A 267 -9.55 -15.39 2.33
N ILE A 268 -8.81 -16.06 1.43
CA ILE A 268 -7.36 -15.93 1.32
C ILE A 268 -6.97 -14.52 0.88
N VAL A 269 -7.65 -13.98 -0.13
CA VAL A 269 -7.33 -12.64 -0.64
C VAL A 269 -7.71 -11.55 0.36
N HIS A 270 -8.82 -11.74 1.08
CA HIS A 270 -9.20 -10.88 2.20
C HIS A 270 -8.12 -10.88 3.28
N GLU A 271 -7.65 -12.06 3.68
CA GLU A 271 -6.56 -12.18 4.65
C GLU A 271 -5.26 -11.58 4.11
N PHE A 272 -4.87 -11.85 2.87
CA PHE A 272 -3.70 -11.23 2.26
C PHE A 272 -3.75 -9.70 2.34
N LEU A 273 -4.89 -9.09 1.98
CA LEU A 273 -5.06 -7.64 2.08
C LEU A 273 -5.04 -7.17 3.53
N SER A 274 -5.63 -7.94 4.46
CA SER A 274 -5.60 -7.64 5.90
C SER A 274 -4.19 -7.62 6.46
N LEU A 275 -3.25 -8.39 5.90
CA LEU A 275 -1.84 -8.39 6.31
C LEU A 275 -1.05 -7.16 5.82
N THR A 276 -1.50 -6.50 4.76
CA THR A 276 -0.82 -5.31 4.24
C THR A 276 -0.98 -4.10 5.16
N VAL A 277 0.00 -3.21 5.15
CA VAL A 277 0.03 -1.95 5.92
C VAL A 277 -1.15 -1.06 5.56
N GLU A 278 -1.45 -0.93 4.27
CA GLU A 278 -2.49 -0.03 3.76
C GLU A 278 -3.78 -0.75 3.35
N LYS A 279 -3.92 -2.05 3.62
CA LYS A 279 -5.11 -2.83 3.25
C LYS A 279 -5.45 -2.74 1.75
N MET A 280 -4.40 -2.60 0.93
CA MET A 280 -4.48 -2.48 -0.52
C MET A 280 -3.20 -3.01 -1.19
N VAL A 281 -3.31 -3.43 -2.44
CA VAL A 281 -2.17 -3.92 -3.23
C VAL A 281 -2.46 -3.79 -4.73
N GLU A 282 -1.41 -3.76 -5.55
CA GLU A 282 -1.55 -3.90 -7.01
C GLU A 282 -2.03 -5.32 -7.37
N VAL A 283 -2.99 -5.42 -8.30
CA VAL A 283 -3.58 -6.71 -8.73
C VAL A 283 -2.52 -7.64 -9.32
N GLU A 284 -1.56 -7.08 -10.05
CA GLU A 284 -0.46 -7.83 -10.67
C GLU A 284 0.48 -8.45 -9.62
N LYS A 285 0.61 -7.84 -8.44
CA LYS A 285 1.43 -8.38 -7.34
C LYS A 285 0.75 -9.58 -6.69
N ILE A 286 -0.52 -9.45 -6.30
CA ILE A 286 -1.28 -10.57 -5.71
C ILE A 286 -1.50 -11.73 -6.70
N SER A 287 -1.62 -11.43 -8.00
CA SER A 287 -1.77 -12.46 -9.05
C SER A 287 -0.58 -13.41 -9.12
N GLN A 288 0.60 -13.03 -8.62
CA GLN A 288 1.78 -13.89 -8.59
C GLN A 288 1.72 -14.93 -7.47
N PHE A 289 0.95 -14.67 -6.41
CA PHE A 289 0.70 -15.61 -5.32
C PHE A 289 -0.43 -16.59 -5.63
N ARG A 290 -1.23 -16.32 -6.67
CA ARG A 290 -2.40 -17.11 -7.08
C ARG A 290 -2.16 -18.61 -7.01
N ASN A 291 -1.13 -19.11 -7.70
CA ASN A 291 -0.84 -20.54 -7.78
C ASN A 291 -0.36 -21.11 -6.44
N TRP A 292 0.39 -20.33 -5.67
CA TRP A 292 0.91 -20.74 -4.35
C TRP A 292 -0.19 -20.88 -3.29
N PHE A 293 -1.26 -20.10 -3.43
CA PHE A 293 -2.46 -20.18 -2.59
C PHE A 293 -3.49 -21.21 -3.11
N GLY A 294 -3.22 -21.89 -4.23
CA GLY A 294 -4.17 -22.81 -4.85
C GLY A 294 -5.43 -22.11 -5.38
N ILE A 295 -5.32 -20.83 -5.75
CA ILE A 295 -6.45 -20.07 -6.31
C ILE A 295 -6.48 -20.29 -7.81
N ASP A 296 -7.49 -21.01 -8.29
CA ASP A 296 -7.64 -21.29 -9.72
C ASP A 296 -8.55 -20.29 -10.45
N LEU A 297 -9.06 -19.29 -9.74
CA LEU A 297 -9.91 -18.25 -10.30
C LEU A 297 -9.09 -17.09 -10.86
N ASN A 298 -9.67 -16.33 -11.79
CA ASN A 298 -9.08 -15.08 -12.22
C ASN A 298 -9.21 -14.06 -11.08
N ILE A 299 -8.07 -13.58 -10.56
CA ILE A 299 -8.02 -12.67 -9.42
C ILE A 299 -8.76 -11.35 -9.71
N ARG A 300 -8.71 -10.86 -10.94
CA ARG A 300 -9.41 -9.62 -11.31
C ARG A 300 -10.92 -9.81 -11.31
N ASP A 301 -11.39 -10.91 -11.87
CA ASP A 301 -12.82 -11.22 -11.91
C ASP A 301 -13.36 -11.47 -10.49
N LEU A 302 -12.57 -12.15 -9.64
CA LEU A 302 -12.87 -12.33 -8.20
C LEU A 302 -13.16 -10.99 -7.51
N PHE A 303 -12.33 -9.96 -7.76
CA PHE A 303 -12.57 -8.62 -7.18
C PHE A 303 -13.83 -7.95 -7.70
N LEU A 304 -14.16 -8.15 -8.98
CA LEU A 304 -15.32 -7.56 -9.62
C LEU A 304 -16.63 -8.25 -9.22
N ASP A 305 -16.58 -9.56 -8.95
CA ASP A 305 -17.71 -10.37 -8.48
C ASP A 305 -18.07 -10.06 -7.01
N HIS A 306 -17.11 -9.55 -6.23
CA HIS A 306 -17.28 -9.20 -4.82
C HIS A 306 -17.08 -7.70 -4.51
N PRO A 307 -17.85 -6.79 -5.14
CA PRO A 307 -17.68 -5.34 -5.00
C PRO A 307 -18.12 -4.80 -3.63
N GLY A 308 -18.72 -5.63 -2.77
CA GLY A 308 -19.06 -5.29 -1.39
C GLY A 308 -17.89 -5.46 -0.41
N MET A 309 -16.91 -6.30 -0.75
CA MET A 309 -15.70 -6.53 0.05
C MET A 309 -14.51 -5.80 -0.53
N PHE A 310 -14.38 -5.79 -1.86
CA PHE A 310 -13.24 -5.23 -2.56
C PHE A 310 -13.64 -4.04 -3.42
N TYR A 311 -12.69 -3.13 -3.60
CA TYR A 311 -12.78 -2.10 -4.63
C TYR A 311 -11.58 -2.17 -5.56
N LEU A 312 -11.84 -2.25 -6.87
CA LEU A 312 -10.81 -2.23 -7.90
C LEU A 312 -10.70 -0.83 -8.51
N SER A 313 -9.61 -0.12 -8.23
CA SER A 313 -9.28 1.13 -8.92
C SER A 313 -8.43 0.86 -10.16
N THR A 314 -8.74 1.59 -11.23
CA THR A 314 -7.97 1.59 -12.47
C THR A 314 -7.23 2.92 -12.66
N LYS A 315 -7.10 3.71 -11.60
CA LYS A 315 -6.41 4.99 -11.62
C LYS A 315 -4.91 4.78 -11.53
N GLY A 316 -4.18 5.35 -12.49
CA GLY A 316 -2.75 5.09 -12.66
C GLY A 316 -2.51 4.08 -13.76
N LYS A 317 -1.31 3.48 -13.78
CA LYS A 317 -0.93 2.50 -14.81
C LYS A 317 -1.27 1.07 -14.43
N ARG A 318 -1.30 0.77 -13.13
CA ARG A 318 -1.57 -0.55 -12.57
C ARG A 318 -2.90 -0.50 -11.84
N HIS A 319 -3.59 -1.64 -11.79
CA HIS A 319 -4.84 -1.71 -11.06
C HIS A 319 -4.55 -1.97 -9.59
N THR A 320 -5.18 -1.22 -8.71
CA THR A 320 -5.03 -1.38 -7.26
C THR A 320 -6.33 -1.85 -6.66
N VAL A 321 -6.27 -2.90 -5.86
CA VAL A 321 -7.41 -3.40 -5.10
C VAL A 321 -7.33 -2.91 -3.66
N PHE A 322 -8.48 -2.56 -3.10
CA PHE A 322 -8.66 -2.13 -1.72
C PHE A 322 -9.60 -3.09 -1.00
N LEU A 323 -9.31 -3.34 0.28
CA LEU A 323 -10.26 -3.95 1.21
C LEU A 323 -11.22 -2.87 1.73
N ARG A 324 -12.48 -2.89 1.31
CA ARG A 324 -13.43 -1.79 1.58
C ARG A 324 -13.69 -1.58 3.06
N GLU A 325 -13.83 -2.66 3.80
CA GLU A 325 -14.17 -2.60 5.23
C GLU A 325 -13.12 -1.93 6.09
N ALA A 326 -11.89 -1.79 5.59
CA ALA A 326 -10.79 -1.17 6.30
C ALA A 326 -10.69 0.34 6.10
N TYR A 327 -11.57 0.92 5.26
CA TYR A 327 -11.51 2.32 4.87
C TYR A 327 -12.78 3.08 5.22
N GLU A 328 -12.61 4.28 5.74
CA GLU A 328 -13.66 5.28 5.90
C GLU A 328 -13.17 6.62 5.34
N ARG A 329 -13.95 7.26 4.47
CA ARG A 329 -13.64 8.57 3.86
C ARG A 329 -12.24 8.67 3.21
N GLY A 330 -11.67 7.54 2.77
CA GLY A 330 -10.35 7.48 2.13
C GLY A 330 -9.16 7.42 3.09
N CYS A 331 -9.43 7.15 4.38
CA CYS A 331 -8.46 6.86 5.41
C CYS A 331 -8.68 5.45 5.96
N LEU A 332 -7.64 4.83 6.53
CA LEU A 332 -7.82 3.58 7.26
C LEU A 332 -8.62 3.80 8.54
N ILE A 333 -9.49 2.85 8.86
CA ILE A 333 -10.26 2.84 10.11
C ILE A 333 -9.33 2.55 11.30
N ASP A 334 -8.48 1.53 11.15
CA ASP A 334 -7.47 1.13 12.15
C ASP A 334 -6.08 1.48 11.61
N PRO A 335 -5.59 2.72 11.82
CA PRO A 335 -4.28 3.15 11.35
C PRO A 335 -3.15 2.42 12.10
N ASN A 336 -1.98 2.39 11.49
CA ASN A 336 -0.76 1.87 12.09
C ASN A 336 0.40 2.87 11.86
N PRO A 337 1.47 2.82 12.67
CA PRO A 337 2.54 3.82 12.61
C PRO A 337 3.20 3.97 11.23
N VAL A 338 3.32 2.88 10.47
CA VAL A 338 3.88 2.89 9.11
C VAL A 338 2.93 3.62 8.16
N TYR A 339 1.63 3.32 8.24
CA TYR A 339 0.61 4.05 7.49
C TYR A 339 0.62 5.55 7.80
N ASP A 340 0.70 5.92 9.08
CA ASP A 340 0.69 7.33 9.48
C ASP A 340 1.88 8.11 8.91
N ALA A 341 3.07 7.52 8.90
CA ALA A 341 4.24 8.10 8.25
C ALA A 341 4.02 8.26 6.73
N ARG A 342 3.51 7.22 6.05
CA ARG A 342 3.20 7.28 4.62
C ARG A 342 2.12 8.32 4.29
N ARG A 343 1.15 8.53 5.19
CA ARG A 343 0.12 9.56 5.02
C ARG A 343 0.69 10.96 5.13
N LYS A 344 1.62 11.23 6.04
CA LYS A 344 2.32 12.52 6.08
C LYS A 344 3.03 12.83 4.76
N LEU A 345 3.67 11.84 4.13
CA LEU A 345 4.28 12.03 2.82
C LEU A 345 3.23 12.28 1.73
N LEU A 346 2.11 11.55 1.75
CA LEU A 346 0.98 11.78 0.84
C LEU A 346 0.41 13.19 1.00
N ASP A 347 0.35 13.73 2.21
CA ASP A 347 -0.14 15.08 2.47
C ASP A 347 0.76 16.14 1.83
N LEU A 348 2.10 15.95 1.85
CA LEU A 348 3.03 16.81 1.09
C LEU A 348 2.79 16.71 -0.43
N VAL A 349 2.49 15.51 -0.94
CA VAL A 349 2.11 15.32 -2.35
C VAL A 349 0.80 16.03 -2.67
N VAL A 350 -0.18 15.97 -1.77
CA VAL A 350 -1.46 16.67 -1.93
C VAL A 350 -1.25 18.17 -1.92
N LEU A 351 -0.39 18.70 -1.04
CA LEU A 351 -0.04 20.10 -0.91
C LEU A 351 0.56 20.66 -2.20
N GLY A 352 1.44 19.91 -2.86
CA GLY A 352 2.05 20.29 -4.14
C GLY A 352 2.80 21.61 -4.03
N ARG A 353 2.42 22.62 -4.83
CA ARG A 353 3.02 23.97 -4.78
C ARG A 353 2.31 24.95 -3.83
N ARG A 354 1.24 24.54 -3.15
CA ARG A 354 0.50 25.46 -2.27
C ARG A 354 1.36 25.84 -1.06
N GLY A 355 1.31 27.10 -0.63
CA GLY A 355 2.04 27.59 0.55
C GLY A 355 3.51 27.95 0.33
N VAL A 356 4.02 27.92 -0.90
CA VAL A 356 5.43 28.27 -1.22
C VAL A 356 5.65 29.79 -1.26
N PHE A 357 4.59 30.60 -1.43
CA PHE A 357 4.69 32.05 -1.61
C PHE A 357 4.56 32.87 -0.30
N THR A 358 4.48 32.24 0.87
CA THR A 358 4.29 32.96 2.16
C THR A 358 5.57 33.17 2.97
N SER A 359 6.70 32.58 2.58
CA SER A 359 7.98 32.75 3.27
C SER A 359 8.81 33.94 2.75
N ASP A 360 8.75 34.24 1.44
CA ASP A 360 9.57 35.30 0.84
C ASP A 360 9.03 36.71 1.08
N SER A 361 7.75 36.86 1.43
CA SER A 361 7.14 38.18 1.70
C SER A 361 7.37 38.67 3.13
N LYS A 362 7.83 37.83 4.07
CA LYS A 362 8.10 38.24 5.46
C LYS A 362 9.55 38.67 5.72
N LEU A 363 10.45 38.49 4.75
CA LEU A 363 11.86 38.88 4.87
C LEU A 363 12.20 40.21 4.21
N ARG A 364 11.26 40.87 3.52
CA ARG A 364 11.49 42.19 2.89
C ARG A 364 10.99 43.40 3.70
N ASP A 365 10.17 43.20 4.73
CA ASP A 365 9.56 44.31 5.50
C ASP A 365 10.27 44.67 6.82
N ILE A 366 11.44 44.09 7.12
CA ILE A 366 12.22 44.43 8.34
C ILE A 366 13.45 45.32 8.01
N GLY A 367 13.60 45.77 6.76
CA GLY A 367 14.79 46.46 6.27
C GLY A 367 14.60 47.92 5.83
N SER A 368 13.56 48.64 6.28
CA SER A 368 13.39 50.06 5.91
C SER A 368 12.66 50.90 6.95
N SER A 369 13.25 51.06 8.13
CA SER A 369 13.02 52.25 8.94
C SER A 369 14.14 52.40 9.93
N SER A 370 15.10 53.29 9.63
CA SER A 370 15.84 54.15 10.57
C SER A 370 17.15 54.61 9.93
N LYS A 371 17.34 55.94 9.90
CA LYS A 371 18.56 56.71 9.61
C LYS A 371 18.71 57.23 8.18
N GLU A 372 18.18 58.43 7.98
CA GLU A 372 18.93 59.56 7.41
C GLU A 372 18.11 60.85 7.60
N GLU A 373 18.40 61.61 8.67
CA GLU A 373 18.20 63.06 8.66
C GLU A 373 19.49 63.68 9.18
N GLY A 374 20.17 64.38 8.27
CA GLY A 374 21.43 65.06 8.51
C GLY A 374 21.23 66.42 9.18
N LEU A 375 22.17 66.76 10.06
CA LEU A 375 22.45 68.14 10.43
C LEU A 375 23.09 68.87 9.24
N GLN A 376 22.58 70.06 8.91
CA GLN A 376 23.37 71.31 8.93
C GLN A 376 22.51 72.52 8.53
N GLY A 377 22.65 73.58 9.32
CA GLY A 377 22.03 74.89 9.11
C GLY A 377 22.29 75.80 10.30
N GLU A 378 23.55 76.23 10.48
CA GLU A 378 23.86 77.45 11.23
C GLU A 378 23.70 78.64 10.28
N GLU A 379 22.91 79.64 10.68
CA GLU A 379 23.22 81.08 10.64
C GLU A 379 21.96 81.90 11.01
N ASN A 380 21.96 82.47 12.22
CA ASN A 380 21.57 83.85 12.53
C ASN A 380 21.50 84.03 14.06
N GLY A 381 22.43 84.84 14.61
CA GLY A 381 22.43 85.28 16.00
C GLY A 381 23.81 85.40 16.59
#